data_AF-A0A1V4Z5H7-F1
#
_entry.id   AF-A0A1V4Z5H7-F1
#
_cell.length_a   1.000
_cell.length_b   1.000
_cell.length_c   1.000
_cell.angle_alpha   90.00
_cell.angle_beta   90.00
_cell.angle_gamma   90.00
#
_symmetry.space_group_name_H-M   'P 1'
#
loop_
_entity.id
_entity.type
_entity.pdbx_description
1 polymer ?
#
loop_
_entity_poly.entity_id
_entity_poly.type
_entity_poly.pdbx_seq_one_letter_code
_entity_poly.pdbx_strand_id
1 'polypeptide(L)'
;MSVHEVLEKLKRGDIGVEEAERLLKLDYVEKIGNHTVFDLSRESRSGIPEVVYAEGKTPGKVGEIVEAVVAKKGIIAVSRASEADHAEIVKRIGTDGVLHKPEARMIVVDRRKAKPHRTGKIGVLTAGTSDIPVAEEAAIVAEVMGCKVIRGYDVGVAGIHRLLEPLKLMIEEGVTCVVVVAGMEGALPSVVAGILPVPVIGVPTSIGYGLGSGGVGALTSMLQSCSPGLVVVNIDNGFNAGATAALIAGQSRKK
;
A
#
# COMPACT_ATOMS: atom_id res chain seq x y z
N MET A 1 17.07 -14.78 -5.01
CA MET A 1 16.32 -15.87 -5.67
C MET A 1 15.15 -16.19 -4.76
N SER A 2 13.92 -16.33 -5.28
CA SER A 2 12.76 -16.60 -4.43
C SER A 2 12.76 -18.05 -3.93
N VAL A 3 12.07 -18.33 -2.82
CA VAL A 3 11.89 -19.70 -2.32
C VAL A 3 11.29 -20.59 -3.40
N HIS A 4 10.31 -20.09 -4.15
CA HIS A 4 9.68 -20.84 -5.23
C HIS A 4 10.66 -21.20 -6.35
N GLU A 5 11.55 -20.28 -6.76
CA GLU A 5 12.60 -20.55 -7.75
C GLU A 5 13.59 -21.61 -7.27
N VAL A 6 13.96 -21.58 -5.98
CA VAL A 6 14.83 -22.60 -5.38
C VAL A 6 14.12 -23.96 -5.41
N LEU A 7 12.85 -24.02 -5.04
CA LEU A 7 12.07 -25.26 -5.02
C LEU A 7 11.81 -25.82 -6.43
N GLU A 8 11.57 -24.97 -7.42
CA GLU A 8 11.43 -25.41 -8.82
C GLU A 8 12.74 -25.95 -9.38
N LYS A 9 13.89 -25.33 -9.06
CA LYS A 9 15.21 -25.87 -9.41
C LYS A 9 15.46 -27.22 -8.74
N LEU A 10 15.11 -27.36 -7.46
CA LEU A 10 15.22 -28.63 -6.74
C LEU A 10 14.34 -29.71 -7.36
N LYS A 11 13.08 -29.37 -7.68
CA LYS A 11 12.11 -30.26 -8.32
C LYS A 11 12.56 -30.73 -9.70
N ARG A 12 13.19 -29.84 -10.48
CA ARG A 12 13.78 -30.18 -11.79
C ARG A 12 15.09 -30.96 -11.70
N GLY A 13 15.67 -31.09 -10.50
CA GLY A 13 16.98 -31.73 -10.30
C GLY A 13 18.16 -30.83 -10.66
N ASP A 14 17.93 -29.54 -10.90
CA ASP A 14 18.98 -28.55 -11.23
C ASP A 14 19.93 -28.29 -10.05
N ILE A 15 19.45 -28.50 -8.81
CA ILE A 15 20.19 -28.37 -7.56
C ILE A 15 19.85 -29.52 -6.60
N GLY A 16 20.80 -29.89 -5.75
CA GLY A 16 20.56 -30.84 -4.65
C GLY A 16 19.92 -30.19 -3.42
N VAL A 17 19.44 -31.01 -2.48
CA VAL A 17 18.81 -30.55 -1.23
C VAL A 17 19.76 -29.68 -0.41
N GLU A 18 21.04 -30.05 -0.31
CA GLU A 18 22.04 -29.27 0.44
C GLU A 18 22.27 -27.88 -0.17
N GLU A 19 22.31 -27.78 -1.50
CA GLU A 19 22.45 -26.48 -2.19
C GLU A 19 21.18 -25.64 -2.05
N ALA A 20 20.00 -26.27 -2.12
CA ALA A 20 18.73 -25.59 -1.83
C ALA A 20 18.70 -25.03 -0.40
N GLU A 21 19.10 -25.81 0.60
CA GLU A 21 19.23 -25.35 1.98
C GLU A 21 20.22 -24.20 2.12
N ARG A 22 21.39 -24.30 1.48
CA ARG A 22 22.42 -23.25 1.51
C ARG A 22 21.88 -21.94 0.96
N LEU A 23 21.20 -21.99 -0.18
CA LEU A 23 20.59 -20.82 -0.83
C LEU A 23 19.52 -20.18 0.05
N LEU A 24 18.69 -20.98 0.72
CA LEU A 24 17.66 -20.49 1.66
C LEU A 24 18.27 -19.92 2.95
N LYS A 25 19.36 -20.50 3.46
CA LYS A 25 20.11 -20.02 4.64
C LYS A 25 20.85 -18.72 4.35
N LEU A 26 21.48 -18.57 3.18
CA LEU A 26 22.15 -17.33 2.75
C LEU A 26 21.16 -16.17 2.62
N ASP A 27 19.96 -16.41 2.07
CA ASP A 27 18.86 -15.43 2.05
C ASP A 27 18.44 -15.00 3.47
N TYR A 28 18.65 -15.85 4.48
CA TYR A 28 18.41 -15.51 5.89
C TYR A 28 19.55 -14.69 6.52
N VAL A 29 20.80 -14.94 6.14
CA VAL A 29 21.98 -14.24 6.70
C VAL A 29 22.15 -12.84 6.11
N GLU A 30 21.84 -12.64 4.82
CA GLU A 30 21.77 -11.29 4.23
C GLU A 30 20.74 -10.38 4.96
N LYS A 31 19.80 -10.97 5.71
CA LYS A 31 18.80 -10.26 6.54
C LYS A 31 19.33 -9.81 7.92
N ILE A 32 20.63 -9.92 8.22
CA ILE A 32 21.16 -9.55 9.56
C ILE A 32 22.30 -8.51 9.46
N GLY A 33 22.67 -8.04 8.26
CA GLY A 33 23.80 -7.12 8.05
C GLY A 33 23.50 -5.61 8.14
N ASN A 34 24.08 -4.98 9.17
CA ASN A 34 24.36 -3.57 9.49
C ASN A 34 23.53 -2.39 8.91
N HIS A 35 23.06 -1.60 9.87
CA HIS A 35 22.47 -0.25 9.86
C HIS A 35 21.13 -0.02 9.14
N THR A 36 20.75 -0.80 8.13
CA THR A 36 19.35 -0.93 7.68
C THR A 36 19.23 -2.24 6.89
N VAL A 37 18.79 -3.31 7.54
CA VAL A 37 18.54 -4.56 6.85
C VAL A 37 17.28 -4.41 6.01
N PHE A 38 17.42 -4.39 4.69
CA PHE A 38 16.28 -4.47 3.78
C PHE A 38 15.86 -5.92 3.57
N ASP A 39 14.56 -6.15 3.67
CA ASP A 39 14.00 -7.45 3.38
C ASP A 39 13.79 -7.59 1.87
N LEU A 40 14.88 -7.91 1.18
CA LEU A 40 14.89 -8.17 -0.25
C LEU A 40 13.90 -9.28 -0.65
N SER A 41 13.42 -10.08 0.30
CA SER A 41 12.47 -11.18 0.06
C SER A 41 11.04 -10.84 0.46
N ARG A 42 10.74 -9.59 0.88
CA ARG A 42 9.39 -9.13 1.28
C ARG A 42 8.36 -9.42 0.19
N GLU A 43 8.60 -9.00 -1.04
CA GLU A 43 7.65 -9.21 -2.15
C GLU A 43 7.41 -10.70 -2.42
N SER A 44 8.46 -11.52 -2.35
CA SER A 44 8.31 -12.97 -2.53
C SER A 44 7.58 -13.68 -1.38
N ARG A 45 7.68 -13.15 -0.15
CA ARG A 45 7.10 -13.76 1.06
C ARG A 45 5.68 -13.28 1.33
N SER A 46 5.47 -11.97 1.35
CA SER A 46 4.18 -11.36 1.68
C SER A 46 3.44 -10.85 0.45
N GLY A 47 4.11 -10.70 -0.69
CA GLY A 47 3.50 -10.11 -1.86
C GLY A 47 3.46 -8.59 -1.87
N ILE A 48 4.12 -7.92 -0.91
CA ILE A 48 4.17 -6.47 -0.77
C ILE A 48 5.56 -5.99 -1.21
N PRO A 49 5.67 -4.97 -2.08
CA PRO A 49 6.97 -4.41 -2.46
C PRO A 49 7.69 -3.77 -1.26
N GLU A 50 8.98 -3.53 -1.41
CA GLU A 50 9.74 -2.81 -0.39
C GLU A 50 9.33 -1.33 -0.33
N VAL A 51 9.26 -0.79 0.89
CA VAL A 51 8.86 0.60 1.15
C VAL A 51 9.84 1.29 2.09
N VAL A 52 10.11 2.57 1.82
CA VAL A 52 10.86 3.46 2.71
C VAL A 52 9.92 4.50 3.28
N TYR A 53 9.79 4.52 4.59
CA TYR A 53 9.19 5.65 5.29
C TYR A 53 10.20 6.81 5.33
N ALA A 54 10.00 7.86 4.52
CA ALA A 54 10.96 8.96 4.39
C ALA A 54 10.97 9.91 5.58
N GLU A 55 9.82 10.09 6.24
CA GLU A 55 9.70 11.01 7.36
C GLU A 55 10.63 10.64 8.53
N GLY A 56 11.37 11.63 9.03
CA GLY A 56 12.44 11.44 10.00
C GLY A 56 13.79 11.00 9.42
N LYS A 57 13.92 10.81 8.10
CA LYS A 57 15.20 10.56 7.41
C LYS A 57 15.66 11.78 6.62
N THR A 58 16.97 11.87 6.38
CA THR A 58 17.51 12.89 5.47
C THR A 58 17.33 12.45 4.01
N PRO A 59 17.19 13.40 3.06
CA PRO A 59 17.08 13.06 1.63
C PRO A 59 18.24 12.19 1.14
N GLY A 60 19.48 12.49 1.57
CA GLY A 60 20.65 11.69 1.25
C GLY A 60 20.51 10.22 1.67
N LYS A 61 19.93 9.98 2.85
CA LYS A 61 19.67 8.61 3.33
C LYS A 61 18.56 7.94 2.53
N VAL A 62 17.48 8.65 2.20
CA VAL A 62 16.40 8.11 1.36
C VAL A 62 16.93 7.73 -0.03
N GLY A 63 17.72 8.60 -0.65
CA GLY A 63 18.35 8.36 -1.94
C GLY A 63 19.29 7.14 -1.96
N GLU A 64 20.16 7.01 -0.94
CA GLU A 64 21.04 5.84 -0.77
C GLU A 64 20.24 4.53 -0.72
N ILE A 65 19.12 4.53 0.01
CA ILE A 65 18.26 3.36 0.15
C ILE A 65 17.60 3.00 -1.18
N VAL A 66 17.02 3.99 -1.86
CA VAL A 66 16.34 3.79 -3.14
C VAL A 66 17.32 3.25 -4.18
N GLU A 67 18.51 3.83 -4.27
CA GLU A 67 19.58 3.38 -5.16
C GLU A 67 19.95 1.90 -4.92
N ALA A 68 20.20 1.53 -3.66
CA ALA A 68 20.59 0.17 -3.29
C ALA A 68 19.50 -0.88 -3.59
N VAL A 69 18.23 -0.56 -3.32
CA VAL A 69 17.10 -1.49 -3.52
C VAL A 69 16.73 -1.62 -4.99
N VAL A 70 16.66 -0.50 -5.73
CA VAL A 70 16.29 -0.49 -7.15
C VAL A 70 17.32 -1.27 -7.98
N ALA A 71 18.61 -1.15 -7.66
CA ALA A 71 19.66 -1.93 -8.33
C ALA A 71 19.46 -3.46 -8.21
N LYS A 72 18.85 -3.93 -7.11
CA LYS A 72 18.63 -5.37 -6.83
C LYS A 72 17.25 -5.89 -7.23
N LYS A 73 16.21 -5.05 -7.13
CA LYS A 73 14.79 -5.47 -7.26
C LYS A 73 14.04 -4.78 -8.38
N GLY A 74 14.52 -3.62 -8.83
CA GLY A 74 13.82 -2.80 -9.80
C GLY A 74 12.50 -2.22 -9.30
N ILE A 75 12.15 -2.34 -8.02
CA ILE A 75 10.94 -1.73 -7.46
C ILE A 75 11.18 -1.27 -6.01
N ILE A 76 10.77 -0.04 -5.71
CA ILE A 76 10.65 0.49 -4.34
C ILE A 76 9.60 1.60 -4.29
N ALA A 77 8.85 1.67 -3.19
CA ALA A 77 8.01 2.82 -2.86
C ALA A 77 8.64 3.64 -1.72
N VAL A 78 8.42 4.95 -1.74
CA VAL A 78 8.83 5.87 -0.67
C VAL A 78 7.58 6.59 -0.22
N SER A 79 7.19 6.39 1.04
CA SER A 79 6.06 7.05 1.67
C SER A 79 6.50 8.25 2.49
N ARG A 80 5.58 9.20 2.66
CA ARG A 80 5.83 10.48 3.37
C ARG A 80 6.97 11.30 2.78
N ALA A 81 7.22 11.13 1.49
CA ALA A 81 8.30 11.77 0.76
C ALA A 81 8.11 13.28 0.62
N SER A 82 9.23 13.99 0.54
CA SER A 82 9.34 15.41 0.24
C SER A 82 9.91 15.66 -1.16
N GLU A 83 9.78 16.90 -1.64
CA GLU A 83 10.44 17.35 -2.89
C GLU A 83 11.97 17.14 -2.85
N ALA A 84 12.58 17.30 -1.67
CA ALA A 84 14.01 17.10 -1.49
C ALA A 84 14.41 15.63 -1.64
N ASP A 85 13.57 14.69 -1.17
CA ASP A 85 13.78 13.26 -1.38
C ASP A 85 13.73 12.92 -2.88
N HIS A 86 12.74 13.47 -3.60
CA HIS A 86 12.62 13.28 -5.04
C HIS A 86 13.86 13.81 -5.79
N ALA A 87 14.30 15.03 -5.48
CA ALA A 87 15.48 15.61 -6.10
C ALA A 87 16.74 14.76 -5.88
N GLU A 88 16.95 14.25 -4.66
CA GLU A 88 18.10 13.40 -4.34
C GLU A 88 18.00 12.01 -5.01
N ILE A 89 16.81 11.42 -5.10
CA ILE A 89 16.58 10.16 -5.84
C ILE A 89 16.93 10.35 -7.31
N VAL A 90 16.38 11.39 -7.96
CA VAL A 90 16.63 11.66 -9.38
C VAL A 90 18.11 11.93 -9.64
N LYS A 91 18.78 12.65 -8.75
CA LYS A 91 20.22 12.90 -8.84
C LYS A 91 21.05 11.61 -8.82
N ARG A 92 20.66 10.60 -8.03
CA ARG A 92 21.40 9.34 -7.88
C ARG A 92 21.13 8.35 -9.00
N ILE A 93 19.86 8.15 -9.33
CA ILE A 93 19.45 7.04 -10.22
C ILE A 93 18.88 7.51 -11.55
N GLY A 94 18.73 8.81 -11.78
CA GLY A 94 18.04 9.38 -12.96
C GLY A 94 16.51 9.33 -12.84
N THR A 95 15.81 9.69 -13.91
CA THR A 95 14.34 9.77 -13.96
C THR A 95 13.66 8.47 -14.44
N ASP A 96 14.44 7.50 -14.93
CA ASP A 96 13.88 6.27 -15.47
C ASP A 96 13.14 5.46 -14.39
N GLY A 97 11.87 5.15 -14.65
CA GLY A 97 10.96 4.46 -13.75
C GLY A 97 10.49 5.27 -12.54
N VAL A 98 10.85 6.56 -12.42
CA VAL A 98 10.50 7.39 -11.25
C VAL A 98 9.14 8.06 -11.46
N LEU A 99 8.19 7.74 -10.58
CA LEU A 99 6.89 8.38 -10.46
C LEU A 99 6.85 9.20 -9.16
N HIS A 100 6.71 10.51 -9.28
CA HIS A 100 6.52 11.40 -8.14
C HIS A 100 5.07 11.87 -8.04
N LYS A 101 4.47 11.71 -6.86
CA LYS A 101 3.12 12.15 -6.53
C LYS A 101 3.17 13.02 -5.25
N PRO A 102 3.44 14.34 -5.40
CA PRO A 102 3.60 15.24 -4.25
C PRO A 102 2.37 15.27 -3.34
N GLU A 103 1.17 15.29 -3.92
CA GLU A 103 -0.10 15.31 -3.17
C GLU A 103 -0.26 14.10 -2.25
N ALA A 104 0.16 12.92 -2.70
CA ALA A 104 0.15 11.69 -1.91
C ALA A 104 1.36 11.56 -0.97
N ARG A 105 2.35 12.47 -1.07
CA ARG A 105 3.69 12.35 -0.47
C ARG A 105 4.34 11.00 -0.81
N MET A 106 4.23 10.59 -2.07
CA MET A 106 4.71 9.29 -2.56
C MET A 106 5.70 9.45 -3.70
N ILE A 107 6.76 8.65 -3.66
CA ILE A 107 7.64 8.41 -4.81
C ILE A 107 7.68 6.91 -5.05
N VAL A 108 7.52 6.49 -6.29
CA VAL A 108 7.67 5.09 -6.69
C VAL A 108 8.76 5.01 -7.74
N VAL A 109 9.69 4.07 -7.58
CA VAL A 109 10.65 3.73 -8.62
C VAL A 109 10.35 2.32 -9.09
N ASP A 110 9.79 2.18 -10.29
CA ASP A 110 9.43 0.89 -10.90
C ASP A 110 10.13 0.71 -12.25
N ARG A 111 11.18 -0.10 -12.25
CA ARG A 111 11.98 -0.52 -13.42
C ARG A 111 11.75 -2.00 -13.75
N ARG A 112 10.69 -2.62 -13.22
CA ARG A 112 10.36 -4.01 -13.53
C ARG A 112 10.00 -4.11 -15.01
N LYS A 113 10.54 -5.13 -15.70
CA LYS A 113 10.20 -5.42 -17.10
C LYS A 113 8.75 -5.88 -17.29
N ALA A 114 8.16 -6.48 -16.26
CA ALA A 114 6.78 -6.94 -16.24
C ALA A 114 6.11 -6.49 -14.94
N LYS A 115 4.89 -5.94 -15.05
CA LYS A 115 4.07 -5.59 -13.89
C LYS A 115 3.50 -6.86 -13.23
N PRO A 116 3.22 -6.83 -11.91
CA PRO A 116 2.60 -7.97 -11.23
C PRO A 116 1.28 -8.37 -11.89
N HIS A 117 1.06 -9.68 -12.09
CA HIS A 117 -0.18 -10.23 -12.66
C HIS A 117 -1.38 -10.22 -11.69
N ARG A 118 -1.43 -9.31 -10.70
CA ARG A 118 -2.52 -9.26 -9.71
C ARG A 118 -3.71 -8.47 -10.23
N THR A 119 -4.64 -9.14 -10.90
CA THR A 119 -5.74 -8.53 -11.65
C THR A 119 -6.99 -8.18 -10.83
N GLY A 120 -6.83 -7.73 -9.58
CA GLY A 120 -7.93 -7.33 -8.70
C GLY A 120 -8.38 -5.88 -8.92
N LYS A 121 -9.63 -5.54 -8.60
CA LYS A 121 -10.12 -4.15 -8.54
C LYS A 121 -10.42 -3.79 -7.09
N ILE A 122 -9.98 -2.63 -6.64
CA ILE A 122 -10.32 -2.10 -5.32
C ILE A 122 -11.01 -0.74 -5.45
N GLY A 123 -11.88 -0.43 -4.50
CA GLY A 123 -12.40 0.93 -4.32
C GLY A 123 -11.55 1.73 -3.35
N VAL A 124 -11.40 3.03 -3.56
CA VAL A 124 -10.80 3.97 -2.62
C VAL A 124 -11.75 5.17 -2.49
N LEU A 125 -12.21 5.45 -1.28
CA LEU A 125 -13.14 6.53 -0.97
C LEU A 125 -12.54 7.51 0.03
N THR A 126 -12.88 8.79 -0.08
CA THR A 126 -12.59 9.79 0.96
C THR A 126 -13.85 10.45 1.50
N ALA A 127 -13.86 10.76 2.80
CA ALA A 127 -14.93 11.57 3.38
C ALA A 127 -14.84 13.04 2.95
N GLY A 128 -13.63 13.62 2.98
CA GLY A 128 -13.40 14.98 2.50
C GLY A 128 -12.23 15.08 1.53
N THR A 129 -12.01 16.27 1.01
CA THR A 129 -10.83 16.58 0.17
C THR A 129 -9.53 16.53 0.96
N SER A 130 -9.56 16.88 2.25
CA SER A 130 -8.38 16.82 3.14
C SER A 130 -7.85 15.40 3.37
N ASP A 131 -8.67 14.38 3.10
CA ASP A 131 -8.31 12.96 3.23
C ASP A 131 -7.65 12.40 1.96
N ILE A 132 -7.67 13.15 0.84
CA ILE A 132 -7.15 12.70 -0.47
C ILE A 132 -5.68 12.27 -0.42
N PRO A 133 -4.75 12.99 0.26
CA PRO A 133 -3.36 12.54 0.35
C PRO A 133 -3.18 11.11 0.86
N VAL A 134 -3.94 10.73 1.91
CA VAL A 134 -3.88 9.39 2.51
C VAL A 134 -4.57 8.36 1.60
N ALA A 135 -5.64 8.74 0.92
CA ALA A 135 -6.31 7.88 -0.05
C ALA A 135 -5.46 7.60 -1.30
N GLU A 136 -4.76 8.61 -1.84
CA GLU A 136 -3.85 8.43 -2.97
C GLU A 136 -2.63 7.59 -2.56
N GLU A 137 -2.13 7.69 -1.33
CA GLU A 137 -1.12 6.76 -0.83
C GLU A 137 -1.61 5.30 -0.92
N ALA A 138 -2.84 5.02 -0.46
CA ALA A 138 -3.43 3.69 -0.56
C ALA A 138 -3.63 3.25 -2.03
N ALA A 139 -4.11 4.14 -2.88
CA ALA A 139 -4.34 3.87 -4.30
C ALA A 139 -3.04 3.52 -5.03
N ILE A 140 -1.99 4.34 -4.87
CA ILE A 140 -0.68 4.15 -5.49
C ILE A 140 -0.09 2.80 -5.05
N VAL A 141 -0.15 2.47 -3.76
CA VAL A 141 0.39 1.20 -3.25
C VAL A 141 -0.32 0.01 -3.89
N ALA A 142 -1.65 0.06 -4.00
CA ALA A 142 -2.42 -0.99 -4.64
C ALA A 142 -2.12 -1.13 -6.14
N GLU A 143 -1.93 0.00 -6.85
CA GLU A 143 -1.55 0.03 -8.26
C GLU A 143 -0.15 -0.55 -8.49
N VAL A 144 0.82 -0.23 -7.64
CA VAL A 144 2.18 -0.81 -7.66
C VAL A 144 2.14 -2.33 -7.46
N MET A 145 1.21 -2.80 -6.65
CA MET A 145 0.95 -4.22 -6.41
C MET A 145 0.12 -4.88 -7.53
N GLY A 146 -0.29 -4.13 -8.55
CA GLY A 146 -0.94 -4.64 -9.77
C GLY A 146 -2.46 -4.45 -9.84
N CYS A 147 -3.10 -3.92 -8.79
CA CYS A 147 -4.56 -3.74 -8.77
C CYS A 147 -5.01 -2.56 -9.63
N LYS A 148 -6.23 -2.62 -10.13
CA LYS A 148 -6.94 -1.44 -10.65
C LYS A 148 -7.66 -0.75 -9.50
N VAL A 149 -7.62 0.57 -9.46
CA VAL A 149 -8.22 1.36 -8.38
C VAL A 149 -9.33 2.25 -8.92
N ILE A 150 -10.52 2.13 -8.33
CA ILE A 150 -11.66 3.03 -8.57
C ILE A 150 -11.70 4.03 -7.42
N ARG A 151 -11.70 5.32 -7.74
CA ARG A 151 -11.62 6.41 -6.77
C ARG A 151 -12.95 7.13 -6.66
N GLY A 152 -13.36 7.51 -5.45
CA GLY A 152 -14.50 8.38 -5.19
C GLY A 152 -14.18 9.35 -4.06
N TYR A 153 -14.07 10.64 -4.36
CA TYR A 153 -13.59 11.64 -3.40
C TYR A 153 -14.69 12.58 -2.93
N ASP A 154 -14.51 13.09 -1.72
CA ASP A 154 -15.43 14.01 -1.04
C ASP A 154 -16.87 13.45 -0.97
N VAL A 155 -17.00 12.23 -0.46
CA VAL A 155 -18.27 11.51 -0.30
C VAL A 155 -18.70 11.37 1.16
N GLY A 156 -18.29 12.32 2.00
CA GLY A 156 -18.50 12.31 3.44
C GLY A 156 -19.96 12.33 3.88
N VAL A 157 -20.18 11.98 5.14
CA VAL A 157 -21.52 11.77 5.71
C VAL A 157 -22.38 13.04 5.74
N ALA A 158 -21.78 14.23 5.83
CA ALA A 158 -22.49 15.51 5.75
C ALA A 158 -23.21 15.72 4.40
N GLY A 159 -22.75 15.04 3.35
CA GLY A 159 -23.36 15.03 2.02
C GLY A 159 -23.55 13.61 1.52
N ILE A 160 -24.16 12.73 2.33
CA ILE A 160 -24.18 11.27 2.09
C ILE A 160 -24.70 10.85 0.71
N HIS A 161 -25.54 11.65 0.07
CA HIS A 161 -26.02 11.39 -1.29
C HIS A 161 -24.89 11.34 -2.34
N ARG A 162 -23.77 12.03 -2.11
CA ARG A 162 -22.58 12.00 -2.99
C ARG A 162 -21.93 10.63 -3.06
N LEU A 163 -22.16 9.78 -2.05
CA LEU A 163 -21.63 8.41 -1.99
C LEU A 163 -22.29 7.47 -3.01
N LEU A 164 -23.52 7.75 -3.45
CA LEU A 164 -24.32 6.80 -4.23
C LEU A 164 -23.69 6.43 -5.58
N GLU A 165 -23.18 7.42 -6.31
CA GLU A 165 -22.61 7.20 -7.64
C GLU A 165 -21.29 6.39 -7.58
N PRO A 166 -20.32 6.72 -6.71
CA PRO A 166 -19.13 5.89 -6.54
C PRO A 166 -19.43 4.45 -6.09
N LEU A 167 -20.39 4.25 -5.19
CA LEU A 167 -20.79 2.90 -4.78
C LEU A 167 -21.39 2.10 -5.93
N LYS A 168 -22.25 2.73 -6.75
CA LYS A 168 -22.83 2.09 -7.93
C LYS A 168 -21.74 1.63 -8.89
N LEU A 169 -20.78 2.50 -9.20
CA LEU A 169 -19.64 2.18 -10.06
C LEU A 169 -18.81 1.02 -9.49
N MET A 170 -18.53 1.03 -8.18
CA MET A 170 -17.76 -0.03 -7.52
C MET A 170 -18.46 -1.39 -7.59
N ILE A 171 -19.78 -1.43 -7.45
CA ILE A 171 -20.59 -2.64 -7.58
C ILE A 171 -20.55 -3.15 -9.03
N GLU A 172 -20.82 -2.26 -10.00
CA GLU A 172 -20.83 -2.60 -11.43
C GLU A 172 -19.47 -3.14 -11.90
N GLU A 173 -18.39 -2.54 -11.41
CA GLU A 173 -17.04 -2.95 -11.77
C GLU A 173 -16.55 -4.19 -11.02
N GLY A 174 -17.26 -4.63 -9.97
CA GLY A 174 -16.92 -5.81 -9.18
C GLY A 174 -15.65 -5.64 -8.35
N VAL A 175 -15.55 -4.55 -7.58
CA VAL A 175 -14.44 -4.39 -6.62
C VAL A 175 -14.49 -5.51 -5.57
N THR A 176 -13.32 -5.97 -5.12
CA THR A 176 -13.21 -7.07 -4.15
C THR A 176 -12.91 -6.60 -2.73
N CYS A 177 -12.56 -5.32 -2.57
CA CYS A 177 -12.28 -4.66 -1.30
C CYS A 177 -12.40 -3.14 -1.51
N VAL A 178 -12.78 -2.40 -0.45
CA VAL A 178 -12.85 -0.94 -0.48
C VAL A 178 -12.03 -0.35 0.67
N VAL A 179 -11.16 0.61 0.36
CA VAL A 179 -10.49 1.45 1.34
C VAL A 179 -11.32 2.71 1.52
N VAL A 180 -11.62 3.09 2.76
CA VAL A 180 -12.37 4.30 3.08
C VAL A 180 -11.58 5.14 4.06
N VAL A 181 -11.20 6.34 3.61
CA VAL A 181 -10.34 7.26 4.34
C VAL A 181 -11.19 8.40 4.90
N ALA A 182 -11.17 8.60 6.21
CA ALA A 182 -12.00 9.60 6.86
C ALA A 182 -11.39 10.15 8.16
N GLY A 183 -11.36 11.47 8.28
CA GLY A 183 -11.08 12.20 9.51
C GLY A 183 -12.34 12.49 10.35
N MET A 184 -12.23 13.46 11.27
CA MET A 184 -13.32 13.88 12.19
C MET A 184 -13.87 12.71 13.01
N GLU A 185 -15.18 12.45 12.94
CA GLU A 185 -15.86 11.32 13.60
C GLU A 185 -15.65 9.97 12.88
N GLY A 186 -14.98 9.95 11.72
CA GLY A 186 -14.63 8.72 11.01
C GLY A 186 -15.81 7.83 10.63
N ALA A 187 -17.01 8.40 10.41
CA ALA A 187 -18.24 7.64 10.26
C ALA A 187 -18.40 6.92 8.90
N LEU A 188 -17.79 7.45 7.83
CA LEU A 188 -17.98 6.96 6.47
C LEU A 188 -17.66 5.46 6.28
N PRO A 189 -16.55 4.89 6.81
CA PRO A 189 -16.25 3.47 6.65
C PRO A 189 -17.36 2.55 7.18
N SER A 190 -17.99 2.89 8.31
CA SER A 190 -19.11 2.13 8.87
C SER A 190 -20.32 2.14 7.92
N VAL A 191 -20.63 3.29 7.33
CA VAL A 191 -21.73 3.41 6.36
C VAL A 191 -21.45 2.55 5.12
N VAL A 192 -20.24 2.61 4.57
CA VAL A 192 -19.85 1.82 3.39
C VAL A 192 -19.89 0.31 3.69
N ALA A 193 -19.42 -0.10 4.88
CA ALA A 193 -19.45 -1.51 5.31
C ALA A 193 -20.87 -2.05 5.48
N GLY A 194 -21.84 -1.21 5.82
CA GLY A 194 -23.25 -1.58 5.88
C GLY A 194 -23.93 -1.74 4.50
N ILE A 195 -23.31 -1.24 3.43
CA ILE A 195 -23.92 -1.21 2.08
C ILE A 195 -23.26 -2.23 1.14
N LEU A 196 -21.94 -2.36 1.17
CA LEU A 196 -21.21 -3.21 0.23
C LEU A 196 -20.95 -4.61 0.78
N PRO A 197 -21.15 -5.68 -0.01
CA PRO A 197 -20.88 -7.06 0.41
C PRO A 197 -19.39 -7.44 0.25
N VAL A 198 -18.46 -6.51 0.53
CA VAL A 198 -17.01 -6.72 0.43
C VAL A 198 -16.30 -6.15 1.65
N PRO A 199 -15.10 -6.66 2.01
CA PRO A 199 -14.33 -6.10 3.12
C PRO A 199 -14.05 -4.61 2.93
N VAL A 200 -14.26 -3.83 3.99
CA VAL A 200 -13.97 -2.40 4.05
C VAL A 200 -12.77 -2.17 4.97
N ILE A 201 -11.77 -1.45 4.48
CA ILE A 201 -10.60 -1.04 5.25
C ILE A 201 -10.77 0.45 5.60
N GLY A 202 -11.07 0.73 6.86
CA GLY A 202 -11.12 2.09 7.41
C GLY A 202 -9.72 2.63 7.67
N VAL A 203 -9.43 3.81 7.14
CA VAL A 203 -8.20 4.56 7.40
C VAL A 203 -8.58 5.85 8.13
N PRO A 204 -8.43 5.91 9.45
CA PRO A 204 -8.64 7.16 10.17
C PRO A 204 -7.53 8.14 9.77
N THR A 205 -7.87 9.39 9.50
CA THR A 205 -6.85 10.43 9.26
C THR A 205 -6.66 11.30 10.48
N SER A 206 -5.50 11.96 10.59
CA SER A 206 -5.24 12.95 11.64
C SER A 206 -6.08 14.22 11.49
N ILE A 207 -6.85 14.34 10.40
CA ILE A 207 -7.74 15.48 10.13
C ILE A 207 -8.85 15.51 11.18
N GLY A 208 -8.98 16.65 11.85
CA GLY A 208 -10.06 16.93 12.79
C GLY A 208 -9.61 17.82 13.94
N TYR A 209 -10.58 18.31 14.69
CA TYR A 209 -10.37 19.25 15.79
C TYR A 209 -11.21 18.89 17.02
N GLY A 210 -10.94 19.55 18.14
CA GLY A 210 -11.68 19.35 19.39
C GLY A 210 -11.45 17.98 20.03
N LEU A 211 -12.51 17.37 20.58
CA LEU A 211 -12.46 16.19 21.46
C LEU A 211 -11.80 14.95 20.83
N GLY A 212 -11.74 14.88 19.49
CA GLY A 212 -11.17 13.75 18.74
C GLY A 212 -9.99 14.10 17.84
N SER A 213 -9.32 15.25 18.06
CA SER A 213 -8.24 15.75 17.21
C SER A 213 -7.08 14.75 17.03
N GLY A 214 -6.32 14.91 15.93
CA GLY A 214 -5.19 14.02 15.64
C GLY A 214 -5.62 12.59 15.26
N GLY A 215 -6.88 12.42 14.84
CA GLY A 215 -7.42 11.14 14.37
C GLY A 215 -7.89 10.20 15.48
N VAL A 216 -7.80 10.60 16.75
CA VAL A 216 -8.24 9.77 17.90
C VAL A 216 -9.75 9.52 17.84
N GLY A 217 -10.54 10.53 17.47
CA GLY A 217 -11.99 10.39 17.32
C GLY A 217 -12.33 9.40 16.20
N ALA A 218 -11.76 9.60 15.02
CA ALA A 218 -11.95 8.74 13.86
C ALA A 218 -11.54 7.28 14.15
N LEU A 219 -10.35 7.06 14.73
CA LEU A 219 -9.86 5.73 15.07
C LEU A 219 -10.79 5.02 16.07
N THR A 220 -11.16 5.69 17.16
CA THR A 220 -12.01 5.09 18.21
C THR A 220 -13.38 4.74 17.66
N SER A 221 -13.98 5.65 16.88
CA SER A 221 -15.28 5.46 16.22
C SER A 221 -15.27 4.27 15.25
N MET A 222 -14.24 4.17 14.41
CA MET A 222 -14.09 3.05 13.47
C MET A 222 -13.92 1.72 14.21
N LEU A 223 -13.15 1.67 15.29
CA LEU A 223 -12.95 0.46 16.09
C LEU A 223 -14.20 0.04 16.88
N GLN A 224 -15.05 0.99 17.26
CA GLN A 224 -16.31 0.73 17.97
C GLN A 224 -17.48 0.39 17.04
N SER A 225 -17.28 0.45 15.72
CA SER A 225 -18.32 0.13 14.75
C SER A 225 -18.78 -1.31 14.88
N CYS A 226 -20.10 -1.51 14.83
CA CYS A 226 -20.72 -2.84 14.79
C CYS A 226 -20.87 -3.39 13.37
N SER A 227 -20.40 -2.67 12.35
CA SER A 227 -20.55 -3.06 10.95
C SER A 227 -19.61 -4.23 10.61
N PRO A 228 -20.13 -5.45 10.35
CA PRO A 228 -19.27 -6.58 10.04
C PRO A 228 -18.51 -6.35 8.73
N GLY A 229 -17.25 -6.81 8.67
CA GLY A 229 -16.39 -6.64 7.49
C GLY A 229 -15.60 -5.32 7.45
N LEU A 230 -15.77 -4.43 8.43
CA LEU A 230 -14.89 -3.30 8.64
C LEU A 230 -13.62 -3.74 9.39
N VAL A 231 -12.45 -3.47 8.81
CA VAL A 231 -11.14 -3.59 9.45
C VAL A 231 -10.46 -2.22 9.47
N VAL A 232 -9.67 -1.93 10.50
CA VAL A 232 -9.12 -0.58 10.72
C VAL A 232 -7.60 -0.65 10.76
N VAL A 233 -6.94 0.28 10.06
CA VAL A 233 -5.48 0.48 10.14
C VAL A 233 -5.14 1.66 11.04
N ASN A 234 -3.84 1.86 11.32
CA ASN A 234 -3.38 3.03 12.06
C ASN A 234 -3.73 4.35 11.37
N ILE A 235 -3.72 5.42 12.16
CA ILE A 235 -3.96 6.79 11.70
C ILE A 235 -3.01 7.15 10.56
N ASP A 236 -3.58 7.74 9.51
CA ASP A 236 -2.96 8.13 8.24
C ASP A 236 -2.28 7.00 7.46
N ASN A 237 -2.50 5.73 7.82
CA ASN A 237 -1.73 4.62 7.24
C ASN A 237 -2.34 4.12 5.91
N GLY A 238 -2.32 4.99 4.90
CA GLY A 238 -2.75 4.68 3.54
C GLY A 238 -1.95 3.52 2.95
N PHE A 239 -0.65 3.45 3.26
CA PHE A 239 0.22 2.36 2.79
C PHE A 239 -0.31 0.97 3.19
N ASN A 240 -0.56 0.73 4.47
CA ASN A 240 -1.04 -0.58 4.93
C ASN A 240 -2.45 -0.87 4.41
N ALA A 241 -3.29 0.16 4.26
CA ALA A 241 -4.62 -0.01 3.70
C ALA A 241 -4.58 -0.46 2.24
N GLY A 242 -3.81 0.23 1.41
CA GLY A 242 -3.61 -0.12 0.00
C GLY A 242 -2.97 -1.50 -0.17
N ALA A 243 -1.95 -1.81 0.62
CA ALA A 243 -1.29 -3.10 0.57
C ALA A 243 -2.22 -4.25 0.97
N THR A 244 -3.00 -4.08 2.04
CA THR A 244 -3.96 -5.08 2.51
C THR A 244 -5.09 -5.28 1.49
N ALA A 245 -5.64 -4.20 0.94
CA ALA A 245 -6.65 -4.27 -0.11
C ALA A 245 -6.15 -5.02 -1.35
N ALA A 246 -4.90 -4.76 -1.76
CA ALA A 246 -4.28 -5.47 -2.88
C ALA A 246 -4.02 -6.95 -2.61
N LEU A 247 -3.69 -7.33 -1.37
CA LEU A 247 -3.59 -8.74 -0.98
C LEU A 247 -4.95 -9.45 -1.06
N ILE A 248 -6.01 -8.82 -0.53
CA ILE A 248 -7.37 -9.36 -0.62
C ILE A 248 -7.74 -9.56 -2.09
N ALA A 249 -7.58 -8.52 -2.91
CA ALA A 249 -7.93 -8.55 -4.33
C ALA A 249 -7.11 -9.59 -5.12
N GLY A 250 -5.85 -9.81 -4.75
CA GLY A 250 -4.98 -10.82 -5.34
C GLY A 250 -5.37 -12.28 -5.02
N GLN A 251 -6.05 -12.54 -3.90
CA GLN A 251 -6.51 -13.90 -3.55
C GLN A 251 -7.87 -14.23 -4.19
N SER A 252 -8.75 -13.23 -4.37
CA SER A 252 -10.09 -13.44 -4.93
C SER A 252 -10.12 -13.98 -6.37
N ARG A 253 -8.99 -13.96 -7.09
CA ARG A 253 -8.88 -14.44 -8.49
C ARG A 253 -8.09 -15.73 -8.69
N LYS A 254 -7.63 -16.41 -7.63
CA LYS A 254 -6.95 -17.71 -7.73
C LYS A 254 -7.91 -18.90 -7.96
N LYS A 255 -8.90 -18.75 -8.83
CA LYS A 255 -9.73 -19.87 -9.30
C LYS A 255 -9.07 -20.57 -10.47
#